data_AF-A0AAU4JRZ2-F1
#
_entry.id   AF-A0AAU4JRZ2-F1
#
_cell.length_a   1.000
_cell.length_b   1.000
_cell.length_c   1.000
_cell.angle_alpha   90.00
_cell.angle_beta   90.00
_cell.angle_gamma   90.00
#
_symmetry.space_group_name_H-M   'P 1'
#
loop_
_entity.id
_entity.type
_entity.pdbx_description
1 polymer ?
#
loop_
_entity_poly.entity_id
_entity_poly.type
_entity_poly.pdbx_seq_one_letter_code
_entity_poly.pdbx_strand_id
1 'polypeptide(L)'
;MTDLYPPADDRELLRQAAAAHTAATREVEAFLRRLPTVPDPADVTEYANLLTREDQTRGDRDAAADAAGLTIASLEPDKGQ
;
A
#
# COMPACT_ATOMS: atom_id res chain seq x y z
N MET A 1 2.81 16.35 -31.12
CA MET A 1 2.63 14.88 -31.13
C MET A 1 1.95 14.57 -29.81
N THR A 2 0.65 14.35 -29.84
CA THR A 2 -0.18 14.14 -28.65
C THR A 2 0.21 12.78 -28.05
N ASP A 3 0.46 12.76 -26.74
CA ASP A 3 0.78 11.54 -26.01
C ASP A 3 -0.40 10.57 -26.13
N LEU A 4 -0.19 9.46 -26.84
CA LEU A 4 -1.24 8.58 -27.37
C LEU A 4 -1.38 7.27 -26.59
N TYR A 5 -0.78 7.17 -25.41
CA TYR A 5 -0.99 6.05 -24.49
C TYR A 5 -1.66 6.56 -23.21
N PRO A 6 -2.89 6.14 -22.89
CA PRO A 6 -3.77 6.95 -22.06
C PRO A 6 -3.56 6.72 -20.55
N PRO A 7 -4.06 7.63 -19.70
CA PRO A 7 -4.21 7.47 -18.22
C PRO A 7 -5.10 6.28 -17.78
N ALA A 8 -5.52 5.42 -18.70
CA ALA A 8 -6.29 4.23 -18.42
C ALA A 8 -5.43 3.11 -17.81
N ASP A 9 -4.18 2.98 -18.26
CA ASP A 9 -3.23 2.00 -17.72
C ASP A 9 -2.80 2.39 -16.30
N ASP A 10 -2.55 3.68 -16.04
CA ASP A 10 -2.20 4.16 -14.70
C ASP A 10 -3.32 3.93 -13.68
N ARG A 11 -4.58 4.14 -14.10
CA ARG A 11 -5.74 3.86 -13.24
C ARG A 11 -5.91 2.37 -12.98
N GLU A 12 -5.62 1.51 -13.96
CA GLU A 12 -5.69 0.06 -13.78
C GLU A 12 -4.54 -0.45 -12.90
N LEU A 13 -3.32 0.05 -13.10
CA LEU A 13 -2.17 -0.19 -12.22
C LEU A 13 -2.48 0.25 -10.78
N LEU A 14 -3.10 1.41 -10.59
CA LEU A 14 -3.54 1.85 -9.28
C LEU A 14 -4.57 0.91 -8.66
N ARG A 15 -5.57 0.42 -9.42
CA ARG A 15 -6.54 -0.56 -8.91
C ARG A 15 -5.86 -1.85 -8.48
N GLN A 16 -4.89 -2.33 -9.27
CA GLN A 16 -4.13 -3.55 -8.97
C GLN A 16 -3.28 -3.37 -7.71
N ALA A 17 -2.56 -2.26 -7.60
CA ALA A 17 -1.74 -1.94 -6.42
C ALA A 17 -2.62 -1.80 -5.16
N ALA A 18 -3.78 -1.13 -5.26
CA ALA A 18 -4.74 -1.03 -4.16
C ALA A 18 -5.30 -2.39 -3.73
N ALA A 19 -5.60 -3.27 -4.70
CA ALA A 19 -6.05 -4.63 -4.42
C ALA A 19 -4.95 -5.47 -3.74
N ALA A 20 -3.70 -5.35 -4.20
CA ALA A 20 -2.54 -6.02 -3.60
C ALA A 20 -2.31 -5.58 -2.14
N HIS A 21 -2.35 -4.27 -1.88
CA HIS A 21 -2.25 -3.75 -0.52
C HIS A 21 -3.40 -4.23 0.37
N THR A 22 -4.65 -4.21 -0.15
CA THR A 22 -5.81 -4.74 0.58
C THR A 22 -5.63 -6.23 0.93
N ALA A 23 -5.07 -7.03 0.01
CA ALA A 23 -4.78 -8.43 0.26
C ALA A 23 -3.72 -8.60 1.36
N ALA A 24 -2.63 -7.83 1.32
CA ALA A 24 -1.57 -7.88 2.34
C ALA A 24 -2.11 -7.50 3.73
N THR A 25 -2.90 -6.44 3.86
CA THR A 25 -3.53 -6.06 5.14
C THR A 25 -4.49 -7.16 5.65
N ARG A 26 -5.22 -7.84 4.75
CA ARG A 26 -6.07 -8.98 5.14
C ARG A 26 -5.28 -10.19 5.63
N GLU A 27 -4.09 -10.42 5.09
CA GLU A 27 -3.20 -11.48 5.58
C GLU A 27 -2.70 -11.16 7.00
N VAL A 28 -2.31 -9.91 7.27
CA VAL A 28 -1.96 -9.44 8.63
C VAL A 28 -3.14 -9.65 9.58
N GLU A 29 -4.34 -9.24 9.21
CA GLU A 29 -5.56 -9.43 10.02
C GLU A 29 -5.83 -10.92 10.28
N ALA A 30 -5.73 -11.77 9.26
CA ALA A 30 -5.95 -13.20 9.39
C ALA A 30 -4.93 -13.85 10.33
N PHE A 31 -3.66 -13.45 10.25
CA PHE A 31 -2.61 -13.88 11.16
C PHE A 31 -2.91 -13.48 12.61
N LEU A 32 -3.28 -12.21 12.86
CA LEU A 32 -3.58 -11.73 14.21
C LEU A 32 -4.81 -12.42 14.83
N ARG A 33 -5.81 -12.79 14.03
CA ARG A 33 -6.99 -13.54 14.51
C ARG A 33 -6.67 -14.95 14.97
N ARG A 34 -5.62 -15.58 14.41
CA ARG A 34 -5.20 -16.95 14.76
C ARG A 34 -4.01 -16.98 15.74
N LEU A 35 -3.47 -15.82 16.10
CA LEU A 35 -2.29 -15.71 16.96
C LEU A 35 -2.60 -16.26 18.36
N PRO A 36 -1.74 -17.12 18.93
CA PRO A 36 -1.91 -17.60 20.29
C PRO A 36 -1.68 -16.46 21.31
N THR A 37 -2.18 -16.64 22.53
CA THR A 37 -1.99 -15.67 23.64
C THR A 37 -0.52 -15.42 23.96
N VAL A 38 0.32 -16.44 23.79
CA VAL A 38 1.78 -16.33 23.94
C VAL A 38 2.41 -16.71 22.60
N PRO A 39 2.86 -15.74 21.79
CA PRO A 39 3.51 -16.02 20.51
C PRO A 39 4.89 -16.62 20.71
N ASP A 40 5.27 -17.53 19.83
CA ASP A 40 6.62 -18.07 19.76
C ASP A 40 7.52 -17.23 18.82
N PRO A 41 8.84 -17.49 18.75
CA PRO A 41 9.73 -16.75 17.86
C PRO A 41 9.40 -16.87 16.35
N ALA A 42 8.75 -17.96 15.93
CA ALA A 42 8.31 -18.14 14.55
C ALA A 42 7.09 -17.24 14.26
N ASP A 43 6.15 -17.11 15.19
CA ASP A 43 5.04 -16.15 15.08
C ASP A 43 5.54 -14.71 14.93
N VAL A 44 6.52 -14.31 15.73
CA VAL A 44 7.12 -12.95 15.63
C VAL A 44 7.79 -12.74 14.27
N THR A 45 8.46 -13.76 13.75
CA THR A 45 9.11 -13.72 12.44
C THR A 45 8.08 -13.64 11.31
N GLU A 46 7.00 -14.44 11.38
CA GLU A 46 5.91 -14.38 10.42
C GLU A 46 5.27 -12.99 10.41
N TYR A 47 5.00 -12.43 11.58
CA TYR A 47 4.45 -11.08 11.71
C TYR A 47 5.35 -10.02 11.07
N ALA A 48 6.66 -10.08 11.32
CA ALA A 48 7.62 -9.15 10.72
C ALA A 48 7.64 -9.24 9.18
N ASN A 49 7.53 -10.45 8.63
CA ASN A 49 7.46 -10.65 7.17
C ASN A 49 6.16 -10.09 6.59
N LEU A 50 5.02 -10.31 7.27
CA LEU A 50 3.72 -9.79 6.85
C LEU A 50 3.72 -8.25 6.86
N LEU A 51 4.29 -7.62 7.89
CA LEU A 51 4.43 -6.16 7.95
C LEU A 51 5.33 -5.61 6.86
N THR A 52 6.44 -6.28 6.57
CA THR A 52 7.34 -5.89 5.46
C THR A 52 6.61 -5.92 4.12
N ARG A 53 5.79 -6.96 3.89
CA ARG A 53 4.99 -7.10 2.67
C ARG A 53 3.89 -6.05 2.59
N GLU A 54 3.20 -5.79 3.70
CA GLU A 54 2.19 -4.72 3.77
C GLU A 54 2.80 -3.36 3.43
N ASP A 55 3.94 -3.01 4.02
CA ASP A 55 4.62 -1.75 3.77
C ASP A 55 5.06 -1.61 2.30
N GLN A 56 5.61 -2.68 1.72
CA GLN A 56 5.97 -2.69 0.30
C GLN A 56 4.75 -2.44 -0.60
N THR A 57 3.65 -3.18 -0.39
CA THR A 57 2.43 -3.00 -1.20
C THR A 57 1.78 -1.63 -0.99
N ARG A 58 1.94 -1.03 0.19
CA ARG A 58 1.52 0.34 0.46
C ARG A 58 2.35 1.32 -0.38
N GLY A 59 3.68 1.18 -0.38
CA GLY A 59 4.57 1.99 -1.20
C GLY A 59 4.25 1.90 -2.69
N ASP A 60 4.01 0.69 -3.20
CA ASP A 60 3.63 0.45 -4.60
C ASP A 60 2.28 1.14 -4.94
N ARG A 61 1.30 1.08 -4.04
CA ARG A 61 0.02 1.78 -4.19
C ARG A 61 0.20 3.30 -4.20
N ASP A 62 1.03 3.84 -3.31
CA ASP A 62 1.27 5.28 -3.22
C ASP A 62 1.98 5.78 -4.50
N ALA A 63 2.98 5.04 -4.99
CA ALA A 63 3.63 5.33 -6.27
C ALA A 63 2.66 5.26 -7.47
N ALA A 64 1.76 4.28 -7.50
CA ALA A 64 0.74 4.17 -8.53
C ALA A 64 -0.31 5.30 -8.45
N ALA A 65 -0.62 5.78 -7.24
CA ALA A 65 -1.51 6.92 -7.05
C ALA A 65 -0.87 8.21 -7.58
N ASP A 66 0.42 8.41 -7.30
CA ASP A 66 1.20 9.53 -7.83
C ASP A 66 1.24 9.50 -9.37
N ALA A 67 1.53 8.35 -9.97
CA ALA A 67 1.52 8.17 -11.43
C ALA A 67 0.14 8.46 -12.05
N ALA A 68 -0.95 8.06 -11.37
CA ALA A 68 -2.31 8.35 -11.78
C ALA A 68 -2.75 9.81 -11.54
N GLY A 69 -1.87 10.67 -11.01
CA GLY A 69 -2.15 12.07 -10.71
C GLY A 69 -3.01 12.29 -9.47
N LEU A 70 -3.14 11.29 -8.59
CA LEU A 70 -3.82 11.37 -7.30
C LEU A 70 -2.85 11.71 -6.17
N THR A 71 -1.98 12.69 -6.42
CA THR A 71 -1.09 13.24 -5.39
C THR A 71 -1.93 14.00 -4.36
N ILE A 72 -1.82 13.60 -3.09
CA ILE A 72 -2.35 14.40 -2.00
C ILE A 72 -1.31 15.49 -1.75
N ALA A 73 -1.60 16.72 -2.20
CA ALA A 73 -0.79 17.87 -1.83
C ALA A 73 -0.71 17.91 -0.30
N SER A 74 0.51 17.86 0.24
CA SER A 74 0.74 17.93 1.67
C SER A 74 0.06 19.21 2.18
N LEU A 75 -0.88 19.07 3.13
CA LEU A 75 -1.49 20.19 3.82
C LEU A 75 -0.47 20.80 4.80
N GLU A 76 0.67 21.24 4.31
CA GLU A 76 1.45 22.22 5.06
C GLU A 76 0.69 23.54 4.98
N PRO A 77 0.35 24.18 6.11
CA PRO A 77 -0.25 25.50 6.06
C PRO A 77 0.73 26.42 5.33
N ASP A 78 0.26 27.06 4.26
CA ASP A 78 0.90 28.23 3.68
C ASP A 78 1.15 29.20 4.83
N LYS A 79 2.38 29.22 5.34
CA LYS A 79 2.82 30.28 6.24
C LYS A 79 3.00 31.49 5.34
N GLY A 80 1.86 32.14 5.09
CA GLY A 80 1.77 33.41 4.41
C GLY A 80 2.84 34.37 4.95
N GLN A 81 3.45 35.07 4.01
CA GLN A 81 4.49 36.07 4.22
C GLN A 81 4.14 37.11 5.29
#